data_AF-A0A4R2GNY9-F1
#
_entry.id   AF-A0A4R2GNY9-F1
#
_cell.length_a   1.000
_cell.length_b   1.000
_cell.length_c   1.000
_cell.angle_alpha   90.00
_cell.angle_beta   90.00
_cell.angle_gamma   90.00
#
_symmetry.space_group_name_H-M   'P 1'
#
loop_
_entity.id
_entity.type
_entity.pdbx_description
1 polymer ?
#
loop_
_entity_poly.entity_id
_entity_poly.type
_entity_poly.pdbx_seq_one_letter_code
_entity_poly.pdbx_strand_id
1 'polypeptide(L)'
;MILKESIKKKYLELRQELDEEIAGLEKLHQNHMLCKKGCSLCCLSFKVLPIEFEVIRSEIERLKSVKVIDKADESDDVCPLLIDNSCTIYPFRPFICRTHGLPLLYMNDEEWVLSHCELNFTNVDEDYFSETRFHEQDRWNSRLYMLNQEFLKTQEEDALPENELIPLAELLK
;
A
#
# COMPACT_ATOMS: atom_id res chain seq x y z
N MET A 1 6.92 4.28 18.20
CA MET A 1 6.43 5.67 18.19
C MET A 1 5.02 5.71 18.77
N ILE A 2 4.52 6.88 19.23
CA ILE A 2 3.18 7.02 19.80
C ILE A 2 2.20 7.51 18.71
N LEU A 3 1.21 6.68 18.38
CA LEU A 3 0.17 7.03 17.42
C LEU A 3 -0.96 7.81 18.10
N LYS A 4 -1.02 9.13 17.86
CA LYS A 4 -2.13 9.98 18.33
C LYS A 4 -3.40 9.69 17.52
N GLU A 5 -4.56 9.67 18.18
CA GLU A 5 -5.85 9.39 17.53
C GLU A 5 -6.18 10.39 16.41
N SER A 6 -5.80 11.66 16.56
CA SER A 6 -5.97 12.68 15.52
C SER A 6 -5.19 12.37 14.24
N ILE A 7 -3.96 11.84 14.38
CA ILE A 7 -3.11 11.46 13.26
C ILE A 7 -3.62 10.17 12.61
N LYS A 8 -4.02 9.18 13.43
CA LYS A 8 -4.66 7.96 12.96
C LYS A 8 -5.89 8.27 12.11
N LYS A 9 -6.75 9.17 12.59
CA LYS A 9 -7.95 9.61 11.87
C LYS A 9 -7.60 10.18 10.49
N LYS A 10 -6.63 11.09 10.40
CA LYS A 10 -6.16 11.66 9.12
C LYS A 10 -5.66 10.60 8.15
N TYR A 11 -4.93 9.60 8.63
CA TYR A 11 -4.48 8.49 7.78
C TYR A 11 -5.65 7.67 7.26
N LEU A 12 -6.62 7.35 8.13
CA LEU A 12 -7.80 6.59 7.74
C LEU A 12 -8.67 7.35 6.74
N GLU A 13 -8.81 8.67 6.88
CA GLU A 13 -9.48 9.54 5.91
C GLU A 13 -8.73 9.55 4.57
N LEU A 14 -7.40 9.74 4.57
CA LEU A 14 -6.59 9.71 3.36
C LEU A 14 -6.67 8.36 2.65
N ARG A 15 -6.65 7.27 3.41
CA ARG A 15 -6.80 5.89 2.90
C ARG A 15 -8.19 5.66 2.33
N GLN A 16 -9.24 6.21 2.95
CA GLN A 16 -10.60 6.10 2.42
C GLN A 16 -10.71 6.82 1.07
N GLU A 17 -10.15 8.02 0.93
CA GLU A 17 -10.15 8.71 -0.35
C GLU A 17 -9.41 7.90 -1.43
N LEU A 18 -8.30 7.26 -1.08
CA LEU A 18 -7.59 6.35 -1.98
C LEU A 18 -8.47 5.16 -2.37
N ASP A 19 -9.13 4.53 -1.40
CA ASP A 19 -10.03 3.38 -1.64
C ASP A 19 -11.19 3.77 -2.58
N GLU A 20 -11.71 4.99 -2.49
CA GLU A 20 -12.74 5.52 -3.39
C GLU A 20 -12.23 5.69 -4.83
N GLU A 21 -11.01 6.21 -5.02
CA GLU A 21 -10.37 6.31 -6.35
C GLU A 21 -10.13 4.91 -6.94
N ILE A 22 -9.57 4.00 -6.14
CA ILE A 22 -9.31 2.62 -6.53
C ILE A 22 -10.60 1.93 -6.95
N ALA A 23 -11.69 2.06 -6.18
CA ALA A 23 -12.97 1.45 -6.53
C ALA A 23 -13.52 1.99 -7.86
N GLY A 24 -13.29 3.28 -8.16
CA GLY A 24 -13.61 3.88 -9.45
C GLY A 24 -12.84 3.24 -10.60
N LEU A 25 -11.52 3.09 -10.44
CA LEU A 25 -10.64 2.46 -11.43
C LEU A 25 -10.92 0.96 -11.60
N GLU A 26 -11.11 0.21 -10.51
CA GLU A 26 -11.48 -1.21 -10.55
C GLU A 26 -12.78 -1.41 -11.34
N LYS A 27 -13.78 -0.56 -11.12
CA LYS A 27 -15.04 -0.59 -11.88
C LYS A 27 -14.83 -0.25 -13.36
N LEU A 28 -14.00 0.75 -13.66
CA LEU A 28 -13.65 1.13 -15.02
C LEU A 28 -12.92 0.00 -15.78
N HIS A 29 -12.08 -0.75 -15.07
CA HIS A 29 -11.22 -1.80 -15.60
C HIS A 29 -11.75 -3.22 -15.39
N GLN A 30 -13.00 -3.38 -14.94
CA GLN A 30 -13.56 -4.68 -14.52
C GLN A 30 -13.40 -5.83 -15.55
N ASN A 31 -13.31 -5.51 -16.84
CA ASN A 31 -13.15 -6.50 -17.91
C ASN A 31 -11.68 -6.93 -18.15
N HIS A 32 -10.73 -6.18 -17.60
CA HIS A 32 -9.29 -6.35 -17.84
C HIS A 32 -8.49 -6.53 -16.54
N MET A 33 -9.14 -6.39 -15.38
CA MET A 33 -8.51 -6.51 -14.06
C MET A 33 -8.98 -7.79 -13.37
N LEU A 34 -8.01 -8.67 -13.07
CA LEU A 34 -8.21 -9.92 -12.34
C LEU A 34 -7.84 -9.80 -10.86
N CYS A 35 -7.12 -8.73 -10.50
CA CYS A 35 -6.64 -8.50 -9.13
C CYS A 35 -7.81 -8.48 -8.13
N LYS A 36 -7.68 -9.31 -7.11
CA LYS A 36 -8.60 -9.44 -5.97
C LYS A 36 -7.91 -10.22 -4.86
N LYS A 37 -8.57 -10.33 -3.70
CA LYS A 37 -8.10 -11.21 -2.62
C LYS A 37 -7.86 -12.63 -3.16
N GLY A 38 -6.65 -13.16 -2.95
CA GLY A 38 -6.21 -14.44 -3.52
C GLY A 38 -5.21 -14.30 -4.66
N CYS A 39 -5.07 -13.12 -5.26
CA CYS A 39 -3.94 -12.80 -6.14
C CYS A 39 -2.71 -12.44 -5.28
N SER A 40 -1.57 -13.08 -5.54
CA SER A 40 -0.38 -13.02 -4.69
C SER A 40 0.92 -12.72 -5.43
N LEU A 41 0.90 -12.53 -6.76
CA LEU A 41 2.10 -12.28 -7.55
C LEU A 41 2.89 -11.06 -7.06
N CYS A 42 2.19 -10.01 -6.65
CA CYS A 42 2.78 -8.78 -6.13
C CYS A 42 2.97 -8.74 -4.61
N CYS A 43 2.73 -9.86 -3.91
CA CYS A 43 2.88 -9.91 -2.47
C CYS A 43 4.35 -10.07 -2.08
N LEU A 44 5.09 -8.96 -2.17
CA LEU A 44 6.50 -8.87 -1.85
C LEU A 44 6.75 -8.24 -0.47
N SER A 45 7.96 -8.39 0.05
CA SER A 45 8.37 -7.79 1.31
C SER A 45 8.62 -6.28 1.16
N PHE A 46 7.55 -5.49 1.25
CA PHE A 46 7.64 -4.04 1.17
C PHE A 46 8.06 -3.40 2.49
N LYS A 47 8.67 -2.22 2.37
CA LYS A 47 8.82 -1.26 3.47
C LYS A 47 7.82 -0.13 3.28
N VAL A 48 7.32 0.43 4.38
CA VAL A 48 6.28 1.46 4.39
C VAL A 48 6.68 2.62 5.29
N LEU A 49 6.02 3.77 5.11
CA LEU A 49 6.29 4.92 5.95
C LEU A 49 5.86 4.65 7.42
N PRO A 50 6.56 5.26 8.40
CA PRO A 50 6.26 5.12 9.83
C PRO A 50 4.78 5.27 10.19
N ILE A 51 4.08 6.25 9.60
CA ILE A 51 2.65 6.44 9.83
C ILE A 51 1.81 5.22 9.40
N GLU A 52 2.10 4.62 8.25
CA GLU A 52 1.36 3.43 7.79
C GLU A 52 1.60 2.26 8.72
N PHE A 53 2.88 2.02 9.06
CA PHE A 53 3.28 0.94 9.94
C PHE A 53 2.54 1.00 11.28
N GLU A 54 2.54 2.17 11.91
CA GLU A 54 1.94 2.37 13.23
C GLU A 54 0.41 2.25 13.20
N VAL A 55 -0.25 2.76 12.16
CA VAL A 55 -1.71 2.59 12.02
C VAL A 55 -2.06 1.13 11.78
N ILE A 56 -1.34 0.44 10.89
CA ILE A 56 -1.55 -0.98 10.61
C ILE A 56 -1.37 -1.81 11.88
N ARG A 57 -0.27 -1.59 12.61
CA ARG A 57 0.00 -2.23 13.90
C ARG A 57 -1.18 -2.06 14.87
N SER A 58 -1.68 -0.84 15.02
CA SER A 58 -2.82 -0.55 15.90
C SER A 58 -4.11 -1.28 15.50
N GLU A 59 -4.36 -1.48 14.20
CA GLU A 59 -5.54 -2.23 13.72
C GLU A 59 -5.39 -3.73 13.96
N ILE A 60 -4.18 -4.27 13.76
CA ILE A 60 -3.85 -5.68 14.04
C ILE A 60 -4.06 -5.99 15.52
N GLU A 61 -3.48 -5.19 16.41
CA GLU A 61 -3.60 -5.33 17.87
C GLU A 61 -5.07 -5.28 18.33
N ARG A 62 -5.85 -4.35 17.78
CA ARG A 62 -7.28 -4.19 18.09
C ARG A 62 -8.08 -5.43 17.73
N LEU A 63 -7.78 -6.05 16.60
CA LEU A 63 -8.58 -7.14 16.05
C LEU A 63 -8.16 -8.51 16.57
N LYS A 64 -6.94 -8.67 17.11
CA LYS A 64 -6.37 -9.94 17.61
C LYS A 64 -6.50 -11.13 16.64
N SER A 65 -6.78 -10.87 15.37
CA SER A 65 -7.24 -11.88 14.39
C SER A 65 -6.28 -12.08 13.23
N VAL A 66 -5.12 -11.43 13.27
CA VAL A 66 -4.04 -11.75 12.33
C VAL A 66 -3.33 -12.97 12.85
N LYS A 67 -3.53 -14.10 12.18
CA LYS A 67 -2.66 -15.25 12.31
C LYS A 67 -1.32 -14.86 11.70
N VAL A 68 -0.39 -14.44 12.54
CA VAL A 68 1.02 -14.37 12.19
C VAL A 68 1.51 -15.81 12.25
N ILE A 69 1.92 -16.36 11.11
CA ILE A 69 2.71 -17.59 11.13
C ILE A 69 4.14 -17.15 11.39
N ASP A 70 4.81 -17.80 12.35
CA ASP A 70 6.27 -17.82 12.46
C ASP A 70 6.84 -18.46 11.18
N LYS A 71 6.80 -17.75 10.06
CA LYS A 71 7.53 -18.16 8.87
C LYS A 71 8.97 -17.73 9.08
N ALA A 72 9.76 -18.71 9.52
CA ALA A 72 11.23 -18.65 9.55
C ALA A 72 11.86 -18.74 8.15
N ASP A 73 11.07 -18.69 7.06
CA ASP A 73 11.61 -18.57 5.71
C ASP A 73 11.91 -17.09 5.44
N GLU A 74 13.16 -16.74 5.72
CA GLU A 74 13.85 -15.47 5.44
C GLU A 74 14.06 -15.25 3.92
N SER A 75 13.10 -15.64 3.06
CA SER A 75 13.17 -15.15 1.69
C SER A 75 12.73 -13.68 1.72
N ASP A 76 13.70 -12.78 1.65
CA ASP A 76 13.50 -11.32 1.64
C ASP A 76 12.52 -10.84 0.55
N ASP A 77 12.20 -11.69 -0.43
CA ASP A 77 11.35 -11.33 -1.57
C ASP A 77 9.85 -11.46 -1.28
N VAL A 78 9.39 -12.39 -0.42
CA VAL A 78 7.96 -12.69 -0.24
C VAL A 78 7.37 -11.97 0.97
N CYS A 79 6.16 -11.41 0.82
CA CYS A 79 5.47 -10.74 1.91
C CYS A 79 5.20 -11.74 3.06
N PRO A 80 5.65 -11.44 4.30
CA PRO A 80 5.50 -12.38 5.41
C PRO A 80 4.05 -12.48 5.94
N LEU A 81 3.18 -11.56 5.50
CA LEU A 81 1.74 -11.56 5.79
C LEU A 81 0.92 -12.38 4.76
N LEU A 82 1.59 -13.08 3.84
CA LEU A 82 0.97 -13.96 2.84
C LEU A 82 0.87 -15.40 3.36
N ILE A 83 -0.37 -15.86 3.55
CA ILE A 83 -0.69 -17.24 3.97
C ILE A 83 -1.67 -17.83 2.97
N ASP A 84 -1.33 -18.97 2.37
CA ASP A 84 -2.20 -19.69 1.42
C ASP A 84 -2.75 -18.76 0.32
N ASN A 85 -1.87 -17.92 -0.27
CA ASN A 85 -2.20 -16.89 -1.27
C ASN A 85 -3.17 -15.79 -0.80
N SER A 86 -3.43 -15.68 0.51
CA SER A 86 -4.27 -14.66 1.10
C SER A 86 -3.48 -13.78 2.06
N CYS A 87 -3.52 -12.46 1.85
CA CYS A 87 -2.99 -11.50 2.81
C CYS A 87 -3.82 -11.54 4.10
N THR A 88 -3.17 -11.71 5.24
CA THR A 88 -3.81 -11.78 6.57
C THR A 88 -4.35 -10.44 7.03
N ILE A 89 -3.76 -9.34 6.53
CA ILE A 89 -4.17 -7.96 6.81
C ILE A 89 -4.87 -7.29 5.63
N TYR A 90 -5.51 -8.07 4.74
CA TYR A 90 -6.09 -7.54 3.49
C TYR A 90 -6.89 -6.23 3.64
N PRO A 91 -7.75 -6.04 4.69
CA PRO A 91 -8.48 -4.79 4.91
C PRO A 91 -7.61 -3.60 5.37
N PHE A 92 -6.42 -3.87 5.91
CA PHE A 92 -5.47 -2.89 6.46
C PHE A 92 -4.22 -2.74 5.60
N ARG A 93 -4.25 -3.23 4.34
CA ARG A 93 -3.10 -3.11 3.43
C ARG A 93 -2.62 -1.66 3.34
N PRO A 94 -1.29 -1.43 3.27
CA PRO A 94 -0.72 -0.10 3.03
C PRO A 94 -1.02 0.39 1.62
N PHE A 95 -0.69 1.65 1.34
CA PHE A 95 -0.97 2.33 0.06
C PHE A 95 -0.40 1.55 -1.13
N ILE A 96 0.87 1.19 -1.07
CA ILE A 96 1.54 0.42 -2.13
C ILE A 96 0.80 -0.87 -2.47
N CYS A 97 0.31 -1.60 -1.47
CA CYS A 97 -0.40 -2.86 -1.66
C CYS A 97 -1.84 -2.68 -2.18
N ARG A 98 -2.43 -1.48 -2.03
CA ARG A 98 -3.78 -1.16 -2.52
C ARG A 98 -3.74 -0.75 -3.98
N THR A 99 -2.73 0.01 -4.36
CA THR A 99 -2.57 0.53 -5.72
C THR A 99 -1.96 -0.51 -6.64
N HIS A 100 -1.17 -1.45 -6.11
CA HIS A 100 -0.58 -2.53 -6.90
C HIS A 100 -1.65 -3.36 -7.63
N GLY A 101 -1.48 -3.48 -8.95
CA GLY A 101 -2.44 -4.14 -9.84
C GLY A 101 -3.18 -3.17 -10.76
N LEU A 102 -3.32 -1.90 -10.37
CA LEU A 102 -3.85 -0.85 -11.24
C LEU A 102 -2.81 -0.42 -12.29
N PRO A 103 -3.24 0.26 -13.36
CA PRO A 103 -2.33 1.05 -14.19
C PRO A 103 -1.83 2.24 -13.35
N LEU A 104 -0.52 2.38 -13.21
CA LEU A 104 0.14 3.39 -12.37
C LEU A 104 0.88 4.38 -13.26
N LEU A 105 0.57 5.67 -13.11
CA LEU A 105 1.33 6.76 -13.71
C LEU A 105 2.22 7.41 -12.65
N TYR A 106 3.52 7.45 -12.92
CA TYR A 106 4.52 8.04 -12.02
C TYR A 106 5.67 8.67 -12.80
N MET A 107 6.41 9.57 -12.16
CA MET A 107 7.60 10.20 -12.71
C MET A 107 8.84 9.32 -12.46
N ASN A 108 9.62 9.08 -13.50
CA ASN A 108 10.92 8.39 -13.42
C ASN A 108 11.97 9.19 -14.20
N ASP A 109 13.03 9.66 -13.55
CA ASP A 109 14.12 10.42 -14.17
C ASP A 109 13.64 11.53 -15.16
N GLU A 110 12.62 12.29 -14.75
CA GLU A 110 11.96 13.38 -15.53
C GLU A 110 11.00 12.94 -16.64
N GLU A 111 10.74 11.64 -16.80
CA GLU A 111 9.75 11.10 -17.74
C GLU A 111 8.52 10.53 -17.02
N TRP A 112 7.34 10.78 -17.58
CA TRP A 112 6.12 10.12 -17.14
C TRP A 112 6.09 8.68 -17.64
N VAL A 113 6.07 7.73 -16.72
CA VAL A 113 5.99 6.30 -17.00
C VAL A 113 4.64 5.77 -16.57
N LEU A 114 3.99 5.07 -17.51
CA LEU A 114 2.82 4.26 -17.22
C LEU A 114 3.24 2.79 -17.09
N SER A 115 2.88 2.15 -15.99
CA SER A 115 3.07 0.72 -15.76
C SER A 115 1.75 0.03 -15.43
N HIS A 116 1.64 -1.27 -15.69
CA HIS A 116 0.50 -2.06 -15.23
C HIS A 116 0.94 -3.48 -14.89
N CYS A 117 0.11 -4.20 -14.12
CA CYS A 117 0.37 -5.59 -13.77
C CYS A 117 0.35 -6.49 -15.01
N GLU A 118 1.25 -7.48 -15.08
CA GLU A 118 1.36 -8.45 -16.17
C GLU A 118 0.21 -9.47 -16.24
N LEU A 119 -0.51 -9.67 -15.13
CA LEU A 119 -1.69 -10.54 -15.08
C LEU A 119 -2.97 -9.80 -15.46
N ASN A 120 -2.96 -8.47 -15.31
CA ASN A 120 -4.05 -7.61 -15.74
C ASN A 120 -3.75 -7.10 -17.15
N PHE A 121 -4.77 -6.59 -17.84
CA PHE A 121 -4.60 -5.86 -19.10
C PHE A 121 -3.86 -6.65 -20.21
N THR A 122 -3.89 -7.99 -20.19
CA THR A 122 -3.16 -8.83 -21.16
C THR A 122 -3.70 -8.73 -22.59
N ASN A 123 -4.88 -8.15 -22.77
CA ASN A 123 -5.61 -8.05 -24.04
C ASN A 123 -6.06 -6.61 -24.32
N VAL A 124 -5.22 -5.63 -23.98
CA VAL A 124 -5.46 -4.21 -24.31
C VAL A 124 -4.27 -3.67 -25.11
N ASP A 125 -4.51 -2.64 -25.92
CA ASP A 125 -3.47 -1.90 -26.64
C ASP A 125 -2.97 -0.70 -25.82
N GLU A 126 -1.94 -0.02 -26.32
CA GLU A 126 -1.36 1.16 -25.66
C GLU A 126 -2.37 2.32 -25.53
N ASP A 127 -3.30 2.44 -26.47
CA ASP A 127 -4.34 3.48 -26.48
C ASP A 127 -5.36 3.28 -25.34
N TYR A 128 -5.49 2.07 -24.81
CA TYR A 128 -6.41 1.75 -23.72
C TYR A 128 -6.18 2.59 -22.47
N PHE A 129 -4.95 3.02 -22.19
CA PHE A 129 -4.64 3.76 -20.97
C PHE A 129 -4.72 5.28 -21.14
N SER A 130 -5.18 5.75 -22.31
CA SER A 130 -5.49 7.16 -22.54
C SER A 130 -6.61 7.66 -21.60
N GLU A 131 -6.61 8.98 -21.34
CA GLU A 131 -7.74 9.68 -20.71
C GLU A 131 -8.16 9.14 -19.32
N THR A 132 -7.32 9.33 -18.30
CA THR A 132 -7.64 9.12 -16.86
C THR A 132 -7.88 7.66 -16.43
N ARG A 133 -7.37 6.70 -17.20
CA ARG A 133 -7.45 5.25 -16.95
C ARG A 133 -6.31 4.70 -16.11
N PHE A 134 -5.81 5.51 -15.17
CA PHE A 134 -4.65 5.20 -14.35
C PHE A 134 -4.73 5.87 -12.98
N HIS A 135 -3.96 5.34 -12.04
CA HIS A 135 -3.72 5.91 -10.72
C HIS A 135 -2.47 6.80 -10.76
N GLU A 136 -2.62 8.09 -10.44
CA GLU A 136 -1.51 9.05 -10.34
C GLU A 136 -0.73 8.85 -9.03
N GLN A 137 0.27 7.98 -9.07
CA GLN A 137 0.94 7.48 -7.88
C GLN A 137 1.66 8.58 -7.09
N ASP A 138 2.31 9.52 -7.78
CA ASP A 138 3.09 10.58 -7.13
C ASP A 138 2.23 11.55 -6.33
N ARG A 139 0.99 11.80 -6.79
CA ARG A 139 0.02 12.62 -6.07
C ARG A 139 -0.29 12.00 -4.71
N TRP A 140 -0.54 10.69 -4.67
CA TRP A 140 -0.88 9.98 -3.43
C TRP A 140 0.32 9.76 -2.53
N ASN A 141 1.47 9.39 -3.08
CA ASN A 141 2.73 9.28 -2.35
C ASN A 141 3.09 10.61 -1.67
N SER A 142 2.94 11.74 -2.36
CA SER A 142 3.20 13.08 -1.79
C SER A 142 2.27 13.39 -0.62
N ARG A 143 0.98 13.09 -0.74
CA ARG A 143 0.00 13.30 0.35
C ARG A 143 0.32 12.44 1.57
N LEU A 144 0.66 11.17 1.34
CA LEU A 144 1.04 10.25 2.40
C LEU A 144 2.35 10.68 3.07
N TYR A 145 3.33 11.12 2.30
CA TYR A 145 4.59 11.65 2.81
C TYR A 145 4.36 12.85 3.72
N MET A 146 3.54 13.81 3.30
CA MET A 146 3.22 15.00 4.12
C MET A 146 2.53 14.62 5.44
N LEU A 147 1.65 13.61 5.43
CA LEU A 147 1.06 13.10 6.66
C LEU A 147 2.09 12.36 7.54
N ASN A 148 3.02 11.63 6.94
CA ASN A 148 4.13 11.03 7.67
C ASN A 148 5.01 12.09 8.35
N GLN A 149 5.28 13.20 7.68
CA GLN A 149 6.00 14.34 8.27
C GLN A 149 5.26 14.93 9.47
N GLU A 150 3.93 15.08 9.36
CA GLU A 150 3.12 15.52 10.50
C GLU A 150 3.23 14.54 11.66
N PHE A 151 3.15 13.24 11.38
CA PHE A 151 3.29 12.18 12.39
C PHE A 151 4.66 12.20 13.08
N LEU A 152 5.76 12.29 12.33
CA LEU A 152 7.12 12.32 12.87
C LEU A 152 7.35 13.54 13.76
N LYS A 153 6.82 14.72 13.39
CA LYS A 153 6.86 15.92 14.24
C LYS A 153 6.11 15.78 15.57
N THR A 154 5.23 14.79 15.69
CA THR A 154 4.58 14.49 16.97
C THR A 154 5.42 13.60 17.89
N GLN A 155 6.55 13.08 17.41
CA GLN A 155 7.50 12.28 18.18
C GLN A 155 8.61 13.23 18.67
N GLU A 156 8.73 13.39 20.00
CA GLU A 156 9.67 14.36 20.58
C GLU A 156 11.13 13.90 20.47
N GLU A 157 11.45 12.72 21.00
CA GLU A 157 12.82 12.18 21.05
C GLU A 157 13.04 10.94 20.16
N ASP A 158 11.97 10.26 19.75
CA ASP A 158 12.00 9.00 18.97
C ASP A 158 11.68 9.19 17.47
N ALA A 159 11.82 10.41 16.95
CA ALA A 159 11.50 10.69 15.55
C ALA A 159 12.50 9.99 14.62
N LEU A 160 11.99 9.08 13.79
CA LEU A 160 12.77 8.50 12.69
C LEU A 160 13.07 9.57 11.61
N PRO A 161 14.11 9.38 10.79
CA PRO A 161 14.35 10.21 9.61
C PRO A 161 13.12 10.31 8.71
N GLU A 162 12.96 11.46 8.04
CA GLU A 162 11.80 11.78 7.21
C GLU A 162 11.52 10.75 6.09
N ASN A 163 12.59 10.14 5.57
CA ASN A 163 12.61 9.16 4.48
C ASN A 163 12.78 7.72 4.96
N GLU A 164 12.75 7.48 6.28
CA GLU A 164 12.88 6.13 6.83
C GLU A 164 11.67 5.28 6.42
N LEU A 165 11.91 4.03 6.04
CA LEU A 165 10.87 3.06 5.71
C LEU A 165 11.01 1.83 6.60
N ILE A 166 9.92 1.44 7.24
CA ILE A 166 9.87 0.30 8.14
C ILE A 166 9.44 -0.95 7.35
N PRO A 167 10.20 -2.05 7.38
CA PRO A 167 9.78 -3.30 6.78
C PRO A 167 8.45 -3.80 7.38
N LEU A 168 7.50 -4.21 6.54
CA LEU A 168 6.24 -4.80 7.03
C LEU A 168 6.46 -6.06 7.87
N ALA A 169 7.59 -6.75 7.68
CA ALA A 169 8.01 -7.88 8.51
C ALA A 169 8.16 -7.53 10.00
N GLU A 170 8.44 -6.27 10.34
CA GLU A 170 8.52 -5.81 11.73
C GLU A 170 7.16 -5.85 12.45
N LEU A 171 6.03 -6.01 11.73
CA LEU A 171 4.71 -6.23 12.34
C LEU A 171 4.57 -7.60 13.02
N LEU A 172 5.53 -8.51 12.80
CA LEU A 172 5.49 -9.88 13.31
C LEU A 172 6.31 -10.07 14.60
N LYS A 173 7.07 -9.05 15.01
CA LYS A 173 7.88 -9.06 16.22
C LYS A 173 7.09 -8.46 17.40
#